data_AF-A0A817QER6-F1
#
_entry.id   AF-A0A817QER6-F1
#
_cell.length_a   1.000
_cell.length_b   1.000
_cell.length_c   1.000
_cell.angle_alpha   90.00
_cell.angle_beta   90.00
_cell.angle_gamma   90.00
#
_symmetry.space_group_name_H-M   'P 1'
#
loop_
_entity.id
_entity.type
_entity.pdbx_description
1 polymer ?
#
loop_
_entity_poly.entity_id
_entity_poly.type
_entity_poly.pdbx_seq_one_letter_code
_entity_poly.pdbx_strand_id
1 'polypeptide(L)'
;MYLYNNRVHGDVFRPPQKGMLLAVLIGNGVQIAIMSLITLIFACFGFLSPASRGALMTCAIVCYVLLGTPAGYTSARLYKMFGGERWKKNVLMTAVACPGLIFGIFFILNLVLWANGSSAAIPFTTFLALLALWFCVSTPLVFIGAYLGFKRPVSENPVRTNQIPRQVPEQTLYTKPLPGILMGGILPFGCIFIQLFFILNSIWAHQYYYFFGFLMVVYIILIITCSETTILLCYFHLCAEDYNWWWRSFLTSGFTAVYFFLYSIYYFSTKLEISDGTSTFLYFGYTVMLTFILFLFTGTIGFLACFWFVRIIYSVIKCGQQQSRATVINSTYREDNRLEYNDEYGNDDSRIKQQSSRHEENIIENHFNVNTFRQLQSNIKQNQRSFSMRLSPQSPRRKGSDIEKKLEQDRSLTQR
;
A
#
# COMPACT_ATOMS: atom_id res chain seq x y z
N MET A 1 -18.14 15.68 5.18
CA MET A 1 -19.48 15.88 4.55
C MET A 1 -19.49 15.44 3.09
N TYR A 2 -18.44 15.71 2.28
CA TYR A 2 -18.37 15.28 0.86
C TYR A 2 -18.36 13.76 0.60
N LEU A 3 -17.81 12.92 1.50
CA LEU A 3 -17.85 11.45 1.36
C LEU A 3 -19.20 10.83 1.75
N TYR A 4 -20.10 11.58 2.39
CA TYR A 4 -21.39 11.04 2.87
C TYR A 4 -22.40 10.85 1.73
N ASN A 5 -22.16 11.48 0.58
CA ASN A 5 -23.02 11.43 -0.60
C ASN A 5 -22.48 10.52 -1.71
N ASN A 6 -21.53 9.63 -1.39
CA ASN A 6 -20.73 8.95 -2.42
C ASN A 6 -21.55 7.87 -3.13
N ARG A 7 -22.09 8.22 -4.30
CA ARG A 7 -22.70 7.33 -5.32
C ARG A 7 -21.77 6.19 -5.79
N VAL A 8 -20.51 6.16 -5.34
CA VAL A 8 -19.48 5.18 -5.68
C VAL A 8 -19.51 3.95 -4.77
N HIS A 9 -20.20 4.01 -3.61
CA HIS A 9 -20.16 2.94 -2.61
C HIS A 9 -20.52 1.55 -3.17
N GLY A 10 -21.37 1.50 -4.20
CA GLY A 10 -21.83 0.27 -4.85
C GLY A 10 -20.88 -0.30 -5.90
N ASP A 11 -19.78 0.36 -6.26
CA ASP A 11 -18.88 -0.14 -7.31
C ASP A 11 -17.40 -0.27 -6.87
N VAL A 12 -17.03 0.27 -5.70
CA VAL A 12 -15.63 0.25 -5.20
C VAL A 12 -15.04 -1.14 -5.05
N PHE A 13 -15.82 -2.13 -4.63
CA PHE A 13 -15.34 -3.50 -4.39
C PHE A 13 -15.56 -4.44 -5.58
N ARG A 14 -15.87 -3.91 -6.77
CA ARG A 14 -16.01 -4.71 -7.98
C ARG A 14 -14.67 -5.39 -8.30
N PRO A 15 -14.66 -6.68 -8.70
CA PRO A 15 -13.42 -7.38 -9.01
C PRO A 15 -12.66 -6.67 -10.13
N PRO A 16 -11.32 -6.54 -10.01
CA PRO A 16 -10.51 -5.89 -11.02
C PRO A 16 -10.48 -6.69 -12.32
N GLN A 17 -10.34 -5.97 -13.43
CA GLN A 17 -9.99 -6.58 -14.71
C GLN A 17 -8.70 -7.40 -14.55
N LYS A 18 -8.62 -8.62 -15.09
CA LYS A 18 -7.44 -9.49 -14.93
C LYS A 18 -7.01 -9.73 -13.45
N GLY A 19 -7.96 -9.85 -12.52
CA GLY A 19 -7.67 -10.01 -11.08
C GLY A 19 -6.74 -11.17 -10.70
N MET A 20 -6.65 -12.22 -11.53
CA MET A 20 -5.67 -13.30 -11.34
C MET A 20 -4.23 -12.80 -11.42
N LEU A 21 -3.89 -11.96 -12.42
CA LEU A 21 -2.54 -11.41 -12.57
C LEU A 21 -2.20 -10.49 -11.40
N LEU A 22 -3.14 -9.64 -10.99
CA LEU A 22 -2.93 -8.75 -9.84
C LEU A 22 -2.65 -9.55 -8.56
N ALA A 23 -3.44 -10.59 -8.29
CA ALA A 23 -3.23 -11.46 -7.13
C ALA A 23 -1.88 -12.20 -7.17
N VAL A 24 -1.42 -12.62 -8.35
CA VAL A 24 -0.11 -13.25 -8.57
C VAL A 24 1.04 -12.29 -8.28
N LEU A 25 0.96 -11.05 -8.81
CA LEU A 25 1.98 -10.01 -8.62
C LEU A 25 2.07 -9.61 -7.14
N ILE A 26 0.93 -9.40 -6.48
CA ILE A 26 0.88 -9.04 -5.06
C ILE A 26 1.44 -10.17 -4.18
N GLY A 27 1.11 -11.42 -4.48
CA GLY A 27 1.65 -12.56 -3.73
C GLY A 27 3.18 -12.61 -3.77
N ASN A 28 3.75 -12.47 -4.96
CA ASN A 28 5.21 -12.41 -5.14
C ASN A 28 5.83 -11.18 -4.46
N GLY A 29 5.18 -10.02 -4.53
CA GLY A 29 5.68 -8.83 -3.85
C GLY A 29 5.64 -8.93 -2.32
N VAL A 30 4.65 -9.62 -1.73
CA VAL A 30 4.63 -9.90 -0.28
C VAL A 30 5.82 -10.79 0.11
N GLN A 31 6.09 -11.83 -0.67
CA GLN A 31 7.25 -12.70 -0.45
C GLN A 31 8.56 -11.92 -0.49
N ILE A 32 8.74 -11.06 -1.50
CA ILE A 32 9.91 -10.18 -1.63
C ILE A 32 10.00 -9.23 -0.43
N ALA A 33 8.89 -8.60 -0.02
CA ALA A 33 8.88 -7.66 1.11
C ALA A 33 9.26 -8.31 2.45
N ILE A 34 8.76 -9.52 2.72
CA ILE A 34 9.11 -10.26 3.94
C ILE A 34 10.57 -10.73 3.87
N MET A 35 11.00 -11.22 2.70
CA MET A 35 12.39 -11.63 2.47
C MET A 35 13.35 -10.46 2.71
N SER A 36 13.12 -9.30 2.08
CA SER A 36 13.98 -8.13 2.23
C SER A 36 14.03 -7.63 3.67
N LEU A 37 12.90 -7.65 4.37
CA LEU A 37 12.86 -7.29 5.80
C LEU A 37 13.71 -8.25 6.64
N ILE A 38 13.56 -9.56 6.47
CA ILE A 38 14.32 -10.56 7.23
C ILE A 38 15.81 -10.46 6.93
N THR A 39 16.20 -10.33 5.67
CA THR A 39 17.61 -10.16 5.28
C THR A 39 18.21 -8.88 5.86
N LEU A 40 17.47 -7.76 5.85
CA LEU A 40 17.93 -6.50 6.45
C LEU A 40 18.09 -6.59 7.97
N ILE A 41 17.19 -7.31 8.66
CA ILE A 41 17.30 -7.53 10.11
C ILE A 41 18.58 -8.33 10.42
N PHE A 42 18.85 -9.43 9.71
CA PHE A 42 20.08 -10.20 9.90
C PHE A 42 21.34 -9.39 9.56
N ALA A 43 21.29 -8.55 8.52
CA ALA A 43 22.39 -7.66 8.18
C ALA A 43 22.61 -6.58 9.26
N CYS A 44 21.54 -6.02 9.83
CA CYS A 44 21.62 -4.98 10.86
C CYS A 44 22.17 -5.50 12.19
N PHE A 45 21.86 -6.75 12.57
CA PHE A 45 22.43 -7.38 13.77
C PHE A 45 23.89 -7.81 13.61
N GLY A 46 24.50 -7.61 12.43
CA GLY A 46 25.90 -7.94 12.19
C GLY A 46 26.17 -9.43 11.96
N PHE A 47 25.13 -10.26 11.80
CA PHE A 47 25.29 -11.68 11.42
C PHE A 47 25.85 -11.85 10.00
N LEU A 48 25.75 -10.81 9.16
CA LEU A 48 26.25 -10.79 7.80
C LEU A 48 27.29 -9.66 7.68
N SER A 49 28.56 -10.03 7.59
CA SER A 49 29.65 -9.07 7.44
C SER A 49 29.59 -8.38 6.06
N PRO A 50 29.80 -7.05 5.98
CA PRO A 50 29.93 -6.33 4.70
C PRO A 50 31.01 -6.90 3.77
N ALA A 51 31.99 -7.63 4.33
CA ALA A 51 33.06 -8.29 3.59
C ALA A 51 32.60 -9.54 2.83
N SER A 52 31.54 -10.23 3.27
CA SER A 52 31.03 -11.46 2.66
C SER A 52 29.76 -11.22 1.84
N ARG A 53 29.88 -10.45 0.75
CA ARG A 53 28.76 -10.13 -0.16
C ARG A 53 27.99 -11.36 -0.64
N GLY A 54 28.68 -12.48 -0.86
CA GLY A 54 28.06 -13.76 -1.23
C GLY A 54 27.15 -14.33 -0.15
N ALA A 55 27.45 -14.12 1.14
CA ALA A 55 26.61 -14.60 2.24
C ALA A 55 25.28 -13.86 2.31
N LEU A 56 25.28 -12.54 2.04
CA LEU A 56 24.05 -11.74 1.94
C LEU A 56 23.13 -12.26 0.82
N MET A 57 23.70 -12.52 -0.37
CA MET A 57 22.94 -13.01 -1.51
C MET A 57 22.39 -14.42 -1.27
N THR A 58 23.21 -15.33 -0.72
CA THR A 58 22.78 -16.69 -0.36
C THR A 58 21.68 -16.66 0.70
N CYS A 59 21.82 -15.83 1.74
CA CYS A 59 20.79 -15.64 2.77
C CYS A 59 19.47 -15.17 2.15
N ALA A 60 19.51 -14.18 1.25
CA ALA A 60 18.32 -13.69 0.55
C ALA A 60 17.64 -14.79 -0.27
N ILE A 61 18.41 -15.59 -1.04
CA ILE A 61 17.87 -16.70 -1.85
C ILE A 61 17.21 -17.77 -0.96
N VAL A 62 17.88 -18.18 0.12
CA VAL A 62 17.33 -19.16 1.07
C VAL A 62 16.06 -18.63 1.73
N CYS A 63 16.08 -17.38 2.21
CA CYS A 63 14.90 -16.73 2.78
C CYS A 63 13.76 -16.68 1.77
N TYR A 64 14.04 -16.28 0.52
CA TYR A 64 13.03 -16.19 -0.53
C TYR A 64 12.32 -17.54 -0.71
N VAL A 65 13.07 -18.64 -0.76
CA VAL A 65 12.53 -19.97 -1.03
C VAL A 65 11.69 -20.50 0.13
N LEU A 66 12.14 -20.27 1.36
CA LEU A 66 11.39 -20.64 2.57
C LEU A 66 10.14 -19.78 2.77
N LEU A 67 10.06 -18.61 2.14
CA LEU A 67 8.91 -17.69 2.22
C LEU A 67 7.87 -17.90 1.10
N GLY A 68 7.85 -19.07 0.44
CA GLY A 68 6.81 -19.41 -0.54
C GLY A 68 5.39 -19.42 0.04
N THR A 69 5.23 -19.77 1.32
CA THR A 69 3.93 -19.86 2.00
C THR A 69 3.18 -18.51 2.06
N PRO A 70 3.79 -17.39 2.53
CA PRO A 70 3.18 -16.06 2.43
C PRO A 70 2.71 -15.66 1.02
N ALA A 71 3.49 -16.01 0.00
CA ALA A 71 3.18 -15.69 -1.40
C ALA A 71 1.89 -16.37 -1.87
N GLY A 72 1.82 -17.69 -1.64
CA GLY A 72 0.66 -18.51 -1.97
C GLY A 72 -0.58 -18.08 -1.19
N TYR A 73 -0.43 -17.81 0.12
CA TYR A 73 -1.53 -17.43 1.00
C TYR A 73 -2.20 -16.10 0.59
N THR A 74 -1.39 -15.07 0.37
CA THR A 74 -1.89 -13.73 0.02
C THR A 74 -2.51 -13.71 -1.38
N SER A 75 -1.86 -14.34 -2.36
CA SER A 75 -2.40 -14.49 -3.71
C SER A 75 -3.74 -15.25 -3.71
N ALA A 76 -3.82 -16.39 -3.03
CA ALA A 76 -5.03 -17.18 -2.93
C ALA A 76 -6.19 -16.41 -2.28
N ARG A 77 -5.92 -15.69 -1.19
CA ARG A 77 -6.92 -14.89 -0.48
C ARG A 77 -7.49 -13.77 -1.35
N LEU A 78 -6.64 -13.03 -2.06
CA LEU A 78 -7.07 -11.97 -2.96
C LEU A 78 -7.84 -12.54 -4.17
N TYR A 79 -7.33 -13.62 -4.78
CA TYR A 79 -8.00 -14.24 -5.92
C TYR A 79 -9.38 -14.80 -5.55
N LYS A 80 -9.50 -15.44 -4.38
CA LYS A 80 -10.79 -15.90 -3.84
C LYS A 80 -11.73 -14.72 -3.56
N MET A 81 -11.22 -13.62 -3.04
CA MET A 81 -11.99 -12.39 -2.80
C MET A 81 -12.53 -11.77 -4.10
N PHE A 82 -11.83 -11.93 -5.22
CA PHE A 82 -12.30 -11.49 -6.54
C PHE A 82 -13.34 -12.43 -7.18
N GLY A 83 -13.75 -13.50 -6.49
CA GLY A 83 -14.65 -14.52 -7.04
C GLY A 83 -13.97 -15.52 -7.97
N GLY A 84 -12.64 -15.67 -7.87
CA GLY A 84 -11.89 -16.62 -8.69
C GLY A 84 -12.03 -18.07 -8.23
N GLU A 85 -12.55 -18.94 -9.09
CA GLU A 85 -12.71 -20.37 -8.80
C GLU A 85 -11.49 -21.23 -9.18
N ARG A 86 -10.70 -20.76 -10.16
CA ARG A 86 -9.56 -21.51 -10.73
C ARG A 86 -8.30 -21.42 -9.85
N TRP A 87 -8.42 -21.88 -8.61
CA TRP A 87 -7.35 -21.76 -7.62
C TRP A 87 -6.05 -22.42 -8.06
N LYS A 88 -6.10 -23.63 -8.63
CA LYS A 88 -4.90 -24.36 -9.11
C LYS A 88 -4.07 -23.53 -10.10
N LYS A 89 -4.75 -22.87 -11.06
CA LYS A 89 -4.09 -22.00 -12.05
C LYS A 89 -3.46 -20.77 -11.40
N ASN A 90 -4.15 -20.16 -10.43
CA ASN A 90 -3.61 -19.03 -9.68
C ASN A 90 -2.33 -19.41 -8.92
N VAL A 91 -2.34 -20.54 -8.21
CA VAL A 91 -1.16 -21.04 -7.47
C VAL A 91 0.01 -21.31 -8.40
N LEU A 92 -0.23 -21.99 -9.51
CA LEU A 92 0.82 -22.29 -10.49
C LEU A 92 1.40 -21.00 -11.08
N MET A 93 0.57 -20.01 -11.43
CA MET A 93 1.06 -18.71 -11.89
C MET A 93 1.84 -17.96 -10.82
N THR A 94 1.43 -18.02 -9.55
CA THR A 94 2.17 -17.41 -8.44
C THR A 94 3.54 -18.04 -8.25
N ALA A 95 3.65 -19.36 -8.34
CA ALA A 95 4.90 -20.09 -8.17
C ALA A 95 5.85 -19.93 -9.36
N VAL A 96 5.33 -19.77 -10.59
CA VAL A 96 6.14 -19.85 -11.82
C VAL A 96 6.36 -18.51 -12.52
N ALA A 97 5.38 -17.60 -12.54
CA ALA A 97 5.43 -16.45 -13.44
C ALA A 97 6.54 -15.45 -13.10
N CYS A 98 6.56 -14.91 -11.88
CA CYS A 98 7.58 -13.94 -11.47
C CYS A 98 8.97 -14.60 -11.29
N PRO A 99 9.10 -15.75 -10.59
CA PRO A 99 10.40 -16.39 -10.43
C PRO A 99 10.97 -16.89 -11.77
N GLY A 100 10.11 -17.39 -12.66
CA GLY A 100 10.52 -17.85 -13.99
C GLY A 100 10.95 -16.72 -14.91
N LEU A 101 10.36 -15.53 -14.82
CA LEU A 101 10.83 -14.36 -15.54
C LEU A 101 12.23 -13.94 -15.08
N ILE A 102 12.46 -13.88 -13.76
CA ILE A 102 13.78 -13.56 -13.18
C ILE A 102 14.82 -14.62 -13.58
N PHE A 103 14.47 -15.90 -13.46
CA PHE A 103 15.32 -17.02 -13.84
C PHE A 103 15.64 -17.01 -15.34
N GLY A 104 14.67 -16.70 -16.21
CA GLY A 104 14.87 -16.61 -17.65
C GLY A 104 15.86 -15.51 -18.03
N ILE A 105 15.73 -14.31 -17.45
CA ILE A 105 16.70 -13.22 -17.66
C ILE A 105 18.08 -13.64 -17.16
N PHE A 106 18.16 -14.18 -15.94
CA PHE A 106 19.40 -14.65 -15.34
C PHE A 106 20.09 -15.74 -16.18
N PHE A 107 19.32 -16.67 -16.75
CA PHE A 107 19.81 -17.72 -17.62
C PHE A 107 20.41 -17.14 -18.91
N ILE A 108 19.72 -16.18 -19.55
CA ILE A 108 20.25 -15.48 -20.75
C ILE A 108 21.56 -14.77 -20.44
N LEU A 109 21.65 -14.05 -19.31
CA LEU A 109 22.88 -13.38 -18.89
C LEU A 109 24.02 -14.38 -18.68
N ASN A 110 23.73 -15.53 -18.07
CA ASN A 110 24.73 -16.56 -17.85
C ASN A 110 25.17 -17.27 -19.13
N LEU A 111 24.29 -17.44 -20.13
CA LEU A 111 24.67 -17.98 -21.44
C LEU A 111 25.73 -17.10 -22.11
N VAL A 112 25.59 -15.77 -22.01
CA VAL A 112 26.59 -14.82 -22.52
C VAL A 112 27.91 -14.94 -21.75
N LEU A 113 27.87 -15.15 -20.43
CA LEU A 113 29.08 -15.38 -19.63
C LEU A 113 29.80 -16.67 -20.01
N TRP A 114 29.07 -17.76 -20.27
CA TRP A 114 29.65 -19.01 -20.78
C TRP A 114 30.24 -18.85 -22.18
N ALA A 115 29.57 -18.14 -23.08
CA ALA A 115 30.05 -17.90 -24.44
C ALA A 115 31.40 -17.15 -24.44
N ASN A 116 31.61 -16.26 -23.47
CA ASN A 116 32.86 -15.53 -23.30
C ASN A 116 33.90 -16.25 -22.43
N GLY A 117 33.62 -17.47 -21.95
CA GLY A 117 34.54 -18.22 -21.07
C GLY A 117 34.83 -17.51 -19.74
N SER A 118 33.92 -16.66 -19.25
CA SER A 118 34.15 -15.83 -18.06
C SER A 118 34.19 -16.69 -16.79
N SER A 119 35.14 -16.40 -15.90
CA SER A 119 35.21 -17.00 -14.55
C SER A 119 34.04 -16.58 -13.65
N ALA A 120 33.32 -15.52 -14.01
CA ALA A 120 32.08 -15.10 -13.33
C ALA A 120 30.87 -15.94 -13.76
N ALA A 121 31.01 -16.80 -14.78
CA ALA A 121 29.93 -17.66 -15.23
C ALA A 121 29.58 -18.71 -14.16
N ILE A 122 28.30 -18.82 -13.85
CA ILE A 122 27.82 -19.75 -12.84
C ILE A 122 27.81 -21.15 -13.46
N PRO A 123 28.36 -22.17 -12.77
CA PRO A 123 28.45 -23.52 -13.32
C PRO A 123 27.04 -24.14 -13.45
N PHE A 124 26.89 -25.06 -14.40
CA PHE A 124 25.63 -25.73 -14.67
C PHE A 124 25.04 -26.41 -13.43
N THR A 125 25.89 -26.97 -12.56
CA THR A 125 25.48 -27.58 -11.29
C THR A 125 24.73 -26.62 -10.38
N THR A 126 25.13 -25.35 -10.33
CA THR A 126 24.44 -24.33 -9.52
C THR A 126 23.08 -23.99 -10.11
N PHE A 127 22.93 -23.98 -11.44
CA PHE A 127 21.62 -23.84 -12.08
C PHE A 127 20.69 -25.00 -11.73
N LEU A 128 21.18 -26.23 -11.79
CA LEU A 128 20.42 -27.41 -11.42
C LEU A 128 19.99 -27.36 -9.95
N ALA A 129 20.89 -26.91 -9.05
CA ALA A 129 20.57 -26.72 -7.64
C ALA A 129 19.49 -25.64 -7.43
N LEU A 130 19.57 -24.50 -8.12
CA LEU A 130 18.54 -23.44 -8.05
C LEU A 130 17.18 -23.92 -8.57
N LEU A 131 17.17 -24.68 -9.68
CA LEU A 131 15.95 -25.28 -10.22
C LEU A 131 15.34 -26.31 -9.26
N ALA A 132 16.17 -27.20 -8.70
CA ALA A 132 15.71 -28.17 -7.70
C ALA A 132 15.14 -27.47 -6.47
N LEU A 133 15.78 -26.41 -6.00
CA LEU A 133 15.34 -25.65 -4.84
C LEU A 133 14.04 -24.86 -5.13
N TRP A 134 13.86 -24.36 -6.35
CA TRP A 134 12.61 -23.72 -6.79
C TRP A 134 11.44 -24.69 -6.95
N PHE A 135 11.64 -25.83 -7.63
CA PHE A 135 10.56 -26.79 -7.89
C PHE A 135 10.30 -27.75 -6.74
N CYS A 136 11.31 -28.19 -5.99
CA CYS A 136 11.16 -29.15 -4.90
C CYS A 136 10.82 -28.50 -3.55
N VAL A 137 11.18 -27.23 -3.33
CA VAL A 137 10.96 -26.55 -2.04
C VAL A 137 9.99 -25.38 -2.19
N SER A 138 10.34 -24.37 -3.00
CA SER A 138 9.55 -23.14 -3.07
C SER A 138 8.13 -23.39 -3.62
N THR A 139 8.02 -24.13 -4.73
CA THR A 139 6.74 -24.41 -5.38
C THR A 139 5.76 -25.14 -4.44
N PRO A 140 6.12 -26.27 -3.78
CA PRO A 140 5.26 -26.91 -2.78
C PRO A 140 4.85 -25.99 -1.63
N LEU A 141 5.75 -25.14 -1.13
CA LEU A 141 5.43 -24.16 -0.09
C LEU A 141 4.36 -23.15 -0.56
N VAL A 142 4.45 -22.67 -1.80
CA VAL A 142 3.41 -21.80 -2.40
C VAL A 142 2.07 -22.53 -2.47
N PHE A 143 2.07 -23.82 -2.84
CA PHE A 143 0.86 -24.65 -2.83
C PHE A 143 0.26 -24.80 -1.44
N ILE A 144 1.07 -25.07 -0.43
CA ILE A 144 0.63 -25.16 0.98
C ILE A 144 0.02 -23.83 1.42
N GLY A 145 0.71 -22.71 1.19
CA GLY A 145 0.22 -21.38 1.55
C GLY A 145 -1.11 -21.05 0.87
N ALA A 146 -1.23 -21.36 -0.42
CA ALA A 146 -2.44 -21.12 -1.17
C ALA A 146 -3.61 -22.02 -0.72
N TYR A 147 -3.35 -23.29 -0.41
CA TYR A 147 -4.36 -24.19 0.15
C TYR A 147 -4.91 -23.66 1.47
N LEU A 148 -4.05 -23.17 2.37
CA LEU A 148 -4.45 -22.51 3.61
C LEU A 148 -5.25 -21.23 3.34
N GLY A 149 -4.87 -20.45 2.32
CA GLY A 149 -5.58 -19.24 1.90
C GLY A 149 -6.99 -19.53 1.39
N PHE A 150 -7.15 -20.58 0.58
CA PHE A 150 -8.44 -21.00 0.02
C PHE A 150 -9.36 -21.66 1.05
N LYS A 151 -8.82 -22.33 2.07
CA LYS A 151 -9.62 -22.93 3.14
C LYS A 151 -10.31 -21.88 4.04
N ARG A 152 -9.73 -20.69 4.16
CA ARG A 152 -10.32 -19.59 4.94
C ARG A 152 -11.60 -19.04 4.26
N PRO A 153 -12.61 -18.58 5.02
CA PRO A 153 -13.80 -17.98 4.44
C PRO A 153 -13.44 -16.72 3.63
N VAL A 154 -14.27 -16.44 2.62
CA VAL A 154 -14.12 -15.23 1.80
C VAL A 154 -14.20 -14.02 2.71
N SER A 155 -13.27 -13.09 2.57
CA SER A 155 -13.35 -11.85 3.33
C SER A 155 -14.53 -11.04 2.80
N GLU A 156 -15.56 -10.87 3.62
CA GLU A 156 -16.73 -10.09 3.23
C GLU A 156 -16.33 -8.64 2.97
N ASN A 157 -16.84 -8.10 1.86
CA ASN A 157 -16.69 -6.69 1.54
C ASN A 157 -17.65 -5.87 2.41
N PRO A 158 -17.23 -4.70 2.90
CA PRO A 158 -18.09 -3.88 3.76
C PRO A 158 -19.37 -3.48 3.04
N VAL A 159 -19.31 -3.28 1.71
CA VAL A 159 -20.45 -2.88 0.88
C VAL A 159 -20.69 -3.91 -0.23
N ARG A 160 -21.96 -4.21 -0.51
CA ARG A 160 -22.35 -5.04 -1.66
C ARG A 160 -22.24 -4.24 -2.94
N THR A 161 -21.79 -4.89 -4.00
CA THR A 161 -21.64 -4.26 -5.31
C THR A 161 -22.98 -4.24 -6.06
N ASN A 162 -23.24 -3.15 -6.79
CA ASN A 162 -24.37 -3.04 -7.72
C ASN A 162 -24.16 -3.95 -8.92
N GLN A 163 -25.27 -4.42 -9.53
CA GLN A 163 -25.18 -5.29 -10.70
C GLN A 163 -24.69 -4.53 -11.95
N ILE A 164 -25.24 -3.34 -12.20
CA ILE A 164 -24.90 -2.51 -13.36
C ILE A 164 -23.74 -1.57 -13.00
N PRO A 165 -22.64 -1.57 -13.76
CA PRO A 165 -21.53 -0.66 -13.52
C PRO A 165 -21.93 0.77 -13.86
N ARG A 166 -21.64 1.71 -12.96
CA ARG A 166 -21.83 3.14 -13.23
C ARG A 166 -20.83 3.66 -14.25
N GLN A 167 -21.26 4.61 -15.09
CA GLN A 167 -20.38 5.37 -15.97
C GLN A 167 -19.49 6.31 -15.13
N VAL A 168 -18.18 6.24 -15.36
CA VAL A 168 -17.19 7.11 -14.70
C VAL A 168 -17.21 8.47 -15.39
N PRO A 169 -17.32 9.60 -14.65
CA PRO A 169 -17.30 10.93 -15.23
C PRO A 169 -15.93 11.24 -15.86
N GLU A 170 -15.90 12.22 -16.77
CA GLU A 170 -14.64 12.65 -17.38
C GLU A 170 -13.67 13.22 -16.34
N GLN A 171 -12.43 12.72 -16.38
CA GLN A 171 -11.38 13.08 -15.42
C GLN A 171 -10.58 14.30 -15.91
N THR A 172 -10.29 15.23 -14.99
CA THR A 172 -9.32 16.30 -15.23
C THR A 172 -7.91 15.72 -15.46
N LEU A 173 -7.00 16.49 -16.09
CA LEU A 173 -5.69 16.00 -16.51
C LEU A 173 -4.88 15.32 -15.39
N TYR A 174 -4.93 15.86 -14.16
CA TYR A 174 -4.23 15.28 -12.99
C TYR A 174 -4.89 14.00 -12.45
N THR A 175 -6.20 13.85 -12.68
CA THR A 175 -6.97 12.67 -12.25
C THR A 175 -6.92 11.54 -13.28
N LYS A 176 -6.45 11.81 -14.49
CA LYS A 176 -6.22 10.76 -15.51
C LYS A 176 -5.21 9.72 -15.00
N PRO A 177 -5.34 8.45 -15.44
CA PRO A 177 -4.53 7.34 -14.93
C PRO A 177 -3.03 7.54 -15.10
N LEU A 178 -2.59 7.99 -16.28
CA LEU A 178 -1.17 8.10 -16.60
C LEU A 178 -0.47 9.19 -15.74
N PRO A 179 -0.92 10.47 -15.73
CA PRO A 179 -0.30 11.49 -14.89
C PRO A 179 -0.31 11.15 -13.40
N GLY A 180 -1.40 10.56 -12.88
CA GLY A 180 -1.48 10.16 -11.48
C GLY A 180 -0.45 9.08 -11.10
N ILE A 181 -0.25 8.09 -11.96
CA ILE A 181 0.76 7.03 -11.75
C ILE A 181 2.18 7.62 -11.79
N LEU A 182 2.47 8.51 -12.75
CA LEU A 182 3.78 9.16 -12.87
C LEU A 182 4.10 9.98 -11.62
N MET A 183 3.16 10.80 -11.15
CA MET A 183 3.38 11.67 -9.99
C MET A 183 3.59 10.89 -8.70
N GLY A 184 2.87 9.79 -8.49
CA GLY A 184 2.97 9.01 -7.25
C GLY A 184 4.31 8.35 -7.01
N GLY A 185 5.02 7.96 -8.08
CA GLY A 185 6.32 7.28 -7.98
C GLY A 185 7.50 8.21 -7.65
N ILE A 186 7.36 9.53 -7.80
CA ILE A 186 8.44 10.51 -7.65
C ILE A 186 8.89 10.62 -6.19
N LEU A 187 7.93 10.73 -5.27
CA LEU A 187 8.23 10.91 -3.84
C LEU A 187 8.97 9.70 -3.24
N PRO A 188 8.51 8.44 -3.43
CA PRO A 188 9.25 7.30 -2.89
C PRO A 188 10.63 7.14 -3.55
N PHE A 189 10.78 7.49 -4.82
CA PHE A 189 12.09 7.51 -5.50
C PHE A 189 13.04 8.52 -4.85
N GLY A 190 12.57 9.74 -4.61
CA GLY A 190 13.37 10.79 -3.95
C GLY A 190 13.87 10.37 -2.57
N CYS A 191 13.06 9.64 -1.80
CA CYS A 191 13.43 9.16 -0.46
C CYS A 191 14.55 8.11 -0.46
N ILE A 192 14.71 7.34 -1.56
CA ILE A 192 15.72 6.27 -1.65
C ILE A 192 16.90 6.62 -2.54
N PHE A 193 16.85 7.75 -3.25
CA PHE A 193 17.82 8.16 -4.27
C PHE A 193 19.28 8.09 -3.77
N ILE A 194 19.57 8.72 -2.63
CA ILE A 194 20.92 8.74 -2.05
C ILE A 194 21.38 7.32 -1.69
N GLN A 195 20.48 6.50 -1.17
CA GLN A 195 20.80 5.15 -0.76
C GLN A 195 21.03 4.23 -1.97
N LEU A 196 20.28 4.41 -3.05
CA LEU A 196 20.50 3.72 -4.31
C LEU A 196 21.87 4.02 -4.90
N PHE A 197 22.34 5.27 -4.82
CA PHE A 197 23.69 5.63 -5.27
C PHE A 197 24.78 4.81 -4.54
N PHE A 198 24.69 4.70 -3.22
CA PHE A 198 25.64 3.91 -2.43
C PHE A 198 25.55 2.41 -2.74
N ILE A 199 24.35 1.88 -2.98
CA ILE A 199 24.17 0.48 -3.37
C ILE A 199 24.78 0.22 -4.74
N LEU A 200 24.54 1.09 -5.73
CA LEU A 200 25.09 0.94 -7.07
C LEU A 200 26.62 1.04 -7.06
N ASN A 201 27.19 1.99 -6.31
CA ASN A 201 28.64 2.07 -6.11
C ASN A 201 29.19 0.81 -5.43
N SER A 202 28.44 0.23 -4.48
CA SER A 202 28.89 -0.98 -3.81
C SER A 202 28.92 -2.17 -4.76
N ILE A 203 27.86 -2.36 -5.56
CA ILE A 203 27.73 -3.47 -6.51
C ILE A 203 28.77 -3.35 -7.64
N TRP A 204 28.89 -2.17 -8.25
CA TRP A 204 29.64 -2.00 -9.50
C TRP A 204 31.05 -1.42 -9.33
N ALA A 205 31.29 -0.57 -8.33
CA ALA A 205 32.61 0.03 -8.07
C ALA A 205 33.39 -0.68 -6.94
N HIS A 206 32.95 -1.89 -6.56
CA HIS A 206 33.56 -2.75 -5.54
C HIS A 206 33.79 -2.09 -4.16
N GLN A 207 33.10 -0.98 -3.85
CA GLN A 207 33.16 -0.32 -2.55
C GLN A 207 32.34 -1.07 -1.49
N TYR A 208 32.83 -1.24 -0.28
CA TYR A 208 32.07 -1.90 0.78
C TYR A 208 30.95 -0.98 1.31
N TYR A 209 29.72 -1.50 1.42
CA TYR A 209 28.61 -0.79 2.03
C TYR A 209 28.53 -1.12 3.53
N TYR A 210 28.99 -0.20 4.38
CA TYR A 210 29.06 -0.41 5.84
C TYR A 210 27.79 0.01 6.59
N PHE A 211 26.89 0.77 5.97
CA PHE A 211 25.77 1.42 6.65
C PHE A 211 24.45 0.61 6.63
N PHE A 212 24.48 -0.70 6.93
CA PHE A 212 23.27 -1.55 6.93
C PHE A 212 22.16 -1.06 7.88
N GLY A 213 22.51 -0.45 9.02
CA GLY A 213 21.53 0.15 9.92
C GLY A 213 20.79 1.35 9.29
N PHE A 214 21.51 2.18 8.53
CA PHE A 214 20.89 3.28 7.78
C PHE A 214 20.00 2.75 6.65
N LEU A 215 20.42 1.67 5.96
CA LEU A 215 19.61 1.00 4.95
C LEU A 215 18.28 0.49 5.52
N MET A 216 18.26 -0.03 6.75
CA MET A 216 17.02 -0.45 7.42
C MET A 216 16.08 0.74 7.68
N VAL A 217 16.61 1.88 8.11
CA VAL A 217 15.81 3.11 8.31
C VAL A 217 15.21 3.58 6.98
N VAL A 218 16.03 3.62 5.91
CA VAL A 218 15.56 4.00 4.56
C VAL A 218 14.50 3.03 4.05
N TYR A 219 14.63 1.74 4.32
CA TYR A 219 13.63 0.73 3.97
C TYR A 219 12.27 0.99 4.65
N ILE A 220 12.27 1.39 5.93
CA ILE A 220 11.03 1.76 6.64
C ILE A 220 10.43 3.04 6.04
N ILE A 221 11.25 4.05 5.77
CA ILE A 221 10.81 5.30 5.12
C ILE A 221 10.21 5.00 3.74
N LEU A 222 10.80 4.10 2.97
CA LEU A 222 10.26 3.67 1.68
C LEU A 222 8.86 3.05 1.83
N ILE A 223 8.67 2.15 2.80
CA ILE A 223 7.35 1.56 3.06
C ILE A 223 6.31 2.62 3.41
N ILE A 224 6.65 3.56 4.29
CA ILE A 224 5.75 4.64 4.72
C ILE A 224 5.40 5.54 3.54
N THR A 225 6.39 5.99 2.79
CA THR A 225 6.19 6.93 1.66
C THR A 225 5.44 6.27 0.50
N CYS A 226 5.72 5.00 0.18
CA CYS A 226 4.90 4.24 -0.78
C CYS A 226 3.44 4.10 -0.32
N SER A 227 3.22 3.87 0.98
CA SER A 227 1.87 3.75 1.54
C SER A 227 1.11 5.09 1.50
N GLU A 228 1.75 6.17 1.92
CA GLU A 228 1.15 7.51 1.97
C GLU A 228 0.79 8.03 0.58
N THR A 229 1.74 7.98 -0.36
CA THR A 229 1.54 8.47 -1.74
C THR A 229 0.41 7.75 -2.45
N THR A 230 0.34 6.42 -2.30
CA THR A 230 -0.74 5.63 -2.90
C THR A 230 -2.08 5.85 -2.24
N ILE A 231 -2.16 5.99 -0.91
CA ILE A 231 -3.40 6.31 -0.21
C ILE A 231 -3.93 7.68 -0.63
N LEU A 232 -3.06 8.71 -0.71
CA LEU A 232 -3.46 10.06 -1.11
C LEU A 232 -4.03 10.09 -2.54
N LEU A 233 -3.35 9.44 -3.49
CA LEU A 233 -3.83 9.37 -4.88
C LEU A 233 -5.10 8.51 -5.01
N CYS A 234 -5.16 7.37 -4.32
CA CYS A 234 -6.35 6.52 -4.19
C CYS A 234 -7.55 7.33 -3.66
N TYR A 235 -7.33 8.19 -2.66
CA TYR A 235 -8.35 9.09 -2.11
C TYR A 235 -8.83 10.13 -3.13
N PHE A 236 -7.91 10.82 -3.82
CA PHE A 236 -8.31 11.81 -4.84
C PHE A 236 -9.09 11.19 -6.01
N HIS A 237 -8.73 9.97 -6.44
CA HIS A 237 -9.48 9.24 -7.46
C HIS A 237 -10.90 8.87 -6.99
N LEU A 238 -11.04 8.43 -5.73
CA LEU A 238 -12.35 8.13 -5.15
C LEU A 238 -13.23 9.39 -5.01
N CYS A 239 -12.64 10.55 -4.71
CA CYS A 239 -13.34 11.83 -4.72
C CYS A 239 -13.76 12.28 -6.12
N ALA A 240 -13.04 11.85 -7.16
CA ALA A 240 -13.38 12.08 -8.56
C ALA A 240 -14.34 11.03 -9.13
N GLU A 241 -15.00 10.25 -8.25
CA GLU A 241 -15.97 9.21 -8.60
C GLU A 241 -15.45 8.05 -9.47
N ASP A 242 -14.13 7.82 -9.51
CA ASP A 242 -13.54 6.67 -10.19
C ASP A 242 -13.28 5.52 -9.21
N TYR A 243 -13.93 4.38 -9.47
CA TYR A 243 -13.83 3.17 -8.66
C TYR A 243 -12.71 2.22 -9.12
N ASN A 244 -12.00 2.50 -10.22
CA ASN A 244 -10.96 1.62 -10.77
C ASN A 244 -9.61 1.74 -10.05
N TRP A 245 -9.61 1.63 -8.72
CA TRP A 245 -8.43 1.87 -7.89
C TRP A 245 -7.47 0.67 -7.83
N TRP A 246 -7.92 -0.56 -8.06
CA TRP A 246 -7.13 -1.80 -7.85
C TRP A 246 -5.77 -1.83 -8.58
N TRP A 247 -5.76 -1.63 -9.90
CA TRP A 247 -4.51 -1.61 -10.67
C TRP A 247 -3.78 -0.29 -10.51
N ARG A 248 -4.52 0.81 -10.35
CA ARG A 248 -3.93 2.14 -10.19
C ARG A 248 -3.08 2.20 -8.93
N SER A 249 -3.59 1.72 -7.78
CA SER A 249 -2.84 1.71 -6.52
C SER A 249 -1.54 0.92 -6.61
N PHE A 250 -1.56 -0.24 -7.28
CA PHE A 250 -0.37 -1.05 -7.52
C PHE A 250 0.64 -0.34 -8.45
N LEU A 251 0.16 0.25 -9.55
CA LEU A 251 1.03 0.91 -10.52
C LEU A 251 1.61 2.22 -10.00
N THR A 252 0.87 2.98 -9.19
CA THR A 252 1.29 4.27 -8.65
C THR A 252 2.57 4.17 -7.82
N SER A 253 2.66 3.25 -6.86
CA SER A 253 3.92 3.01 -6.12
C SER A 253 4.90 2.14 -6.91
N GLY A 254 4.42 1.25 -7.78
CA GLY A 254 5.25 0.47 -8.68
C GLY A 254 6.12 1.35 -9.59
N PHE A 255 5.60 2.50 -10.03
CA PHE A 255 6.28 3.40 -10.96
C PHE A 255 7.61 3.97 -10.42
N THR A 256 7.84 3.94 -9.10
CA THR A 256 9.16 4.20 -8.48
C THR A 256 10.28 3.37 -9.11
N ALA A 257 10.00 2.14 -9.55
CA ALA A 257 10.98 1.31 -10.23
C ALA A 257 11.39 1.86 -11.61
N VAL A 258 10.47 2.50 -12.35
CA VAL A 258 10.79 3.13 -13.63
C VAL A 258 11.75 4.30 -13.44
N TYR A 259 11.54 5.10 -12.40
CA TYR A 259 12.49 6.16 -12.03
C TYR A 259 13.87 5.59 -11.66
N PHE A 260 13.92 4.47 -10.95
CA PHE A 260 15.18 3.77 -10.68
C PHE A 260 15.87 3.28 -11.96
N PHE A 261 15.12 2.74 -12.93
CA PHE A 261 15.68 2.31 -14.20
C PHE A 261 16.29 3.49 -15.00
N LEU A 262 15.58 4.62 -15.06
CA LEU A 262 16.10 5.85 -15.69
C LEU A 262 17.35 6.36 -14.97
N TYR A 263 17.36 6.31 -13.63
CA TYR A 263 18.54 6.66 -12.85
C TYR A 263 19.73 5.74 -13.12
N SER A 264 19.48 4.45 -13.32
CA SER A 264 20.53 3.48 -13.65
C SER A 264 21.15 3.77 -15.03
N ILE A 265 20.37 4.20 -16.03
CA ILE A 265 20.89 4.67 -17.32
C ILE A 265 21.80 5.91 -17.13
N TYR A 266 21.36 6.86 -16.31
CA TYR A 266 22.16 8.04 -15.99
C TYR A 266 23.47 7.67 -15.25
N TYR A 267 23.40 6.76 -14.29
CA TYR A 267 24.55 6.27 -13.54
C TYR A 267 25.55 5.55 -14.45
N PHE A 268 25.08 4.71 -15.38
CA PHE A 268 25.90 4.07 -16.40
C PHE A 268 26.68 5.10 -17.23
N SER A 269 26.01 6.15 -17.70
CA SER A 269 26.61 7.13 -18.61
C SER A 269 27.59 8.10 -17.93
N THR A 270 27.48 8.31 -16.62
CA THR A 270 28.24 9.36 -15.91
C THR A 270 29.27 8.83 -14.91
N LYS A 271 29.11 7.60 -14.44
CA LYS A 271 29.93 7.04 -13.35
C LYS A 271 30.63 5.74 -13.71
N LEU A 272 30.12 4.96 -14.66
CA LEU A 272 30.78 3.73 -15.08
C LEU A 272 31.64 3.95 -16.31
N GLU A 273 32.91 3.61 -16.20
CA GLU A 273 33.86 3.53 -17.31
C GLU A 273 33.94 2.09 -17.84
N ILE A 274 32.80 1.54 -18.29
CA ILE A 274 32.75 0.21 -18.90
C ILE A 274 32.73 0.36 -20.42
N SER A 275 33.81 -0.07 -21.10
CA SER A 275 33.92 -0.09 -22.57
C SER A 275 33.43 -1.39 -23.21
N ASP A 276 33.39 -2.50 -22.46
CA ASP A 276 33.07 -3.81 -23.00
C ASP A 276 31.57 -4.02 -23.20
N GLY A 277 31.17 -4.35 -24.45
CA GLY A 277 29.78 -4.61 -24.81
C GLY A 277 29.11 -5.74 -24.01
N THR A 278 29.87 -6.78 -23.64
CA THR A 278 29.38 -7.87 -22.78
C THR A 278 29.05 -7.36 -21.38
N SER A 279 29.92 -6.54 -20.80
CA SER A 279 29.72 -5.95 -19.47
C SER A 279 28.56 -4.96 -19.46
N THR A 280 28.37 -4.19 -20.54
CA THR A 280 27.18 -3.34 -20.73
C THR A 280 25.89 -4.16 -20.77
N PHE A 281 25.87 -5.27 -21.51
CA PHE A 281 24.70 -6.14 -21.56
C PHE A 281 24.36 -6.74 -20.19
N LEU A 282 25.38 -7.19 -19.45
CA LEU A 282 25.22 -7.72 -18.09
C LEU A 282 24.67 -6.66 -17.13
N TYR A 283 25.21 -5.44 -17.18
CA TYR A 283 24.74 -4.31 -16.39
C TYR A 283 23.25 -4.06 -16.57
N PHE A 284 22.79 -3.91 -17.82
CA PHE A 284 21.38 -3.68 -18.10
C PHE A 284 20.51 -4.88 -17.74
N GLY A 285 20.97 -6.11 -17.96
CA GLY A 285 20.24 -7.32 -17.59
C GLY A 285 19.98 -7.41 -16.08
N TYR A 286 21.01 -7.24 -15.25
CA TYR A 286 20.85 -7.23 -13.79
C TYR A 286 20.03 -6.03 -13.31
N THR A 287 20.16 -4.88 -13.97
CA THR A 287 19.37 -3.68 -13.65
C THR A 287 17.87 -3.89 -13.93
N VAL A 288 17.52 -4.56 -15.04
CA VAL A 288 16.12 -4.93 -15.35
C VAL A 288 15.57 -5.89 -14.29
N MET A 289 16.35 -6.89 -13.86
CA MET A 289 15.94 -7.80 -12.78
C MET A 289 15.67 -7.04 -11.48
N LEU A 290 16.58 -6.14 -11.07
CA LEU A 290 16.44 -5.36 -9.84
C LEU A 290 15.24 -4.40 -9.92
N THR A 291 15.05 -3.76 -11.07
CA THR A 291 13.89 -2.91 -11.34
C THR A 291 12.58 -3.69 -11.22
N PHE A 292 12.52 -4.90 -11.78
CA PHE A 292 11.33 -5.75 -11.69
C PHE A 292 11.01 -6.16 -10.24
N ILE A 293 12.03 -6.54 -9.46
CA ILE A 293 11.87 -6.87 -8.03
C ILE A 293 11.38 -5.64 -7.26
N LEU A 294 11.97 -4.47 -7.51
CA LEU A 294 11.57 -3.21 -6.88
C LEU A 294 10.12 -2.84 -7.23
N PHE A 295 9.71 -3.03 -8.49
CA PHE A 295 8.35 -2.80 -8.96
C PHE A 295 7.32 -3.68 -8.22
N LEU A 296 7.62 -4.97 -8.05
CA LEU A 296 6.76 -5.89 -7.29
C LEU A 296 6.69 -5.50 -5.82
N PHE A 297 7.83 -5.13 -5.23
CA PHE A 297 7.93 -4.70 -3.84
C PHE A 297 7.10 -3.42 -3.58
N THR A 298 7.43 -2.31 -4.25
CA THR A 298 6.77 -1.02 -3.99
C THR A 298 5.30 -1.06 -4.41
N GLY A 299 4.98 -1.72 -5.53
CA GLY A 299 3.60 -1.90 -6.00
C GLY A 299 2.74 -2.65 -4.99
N THR A 300 3.29 -3.70 -4.37
CA THR A 300 2.57 -4.49 -3.36
C THR A 300 2.32 -3.73 -2.08
N ILE A 301 3.31 -3.00 -1.57
CA ILE A 301 3.14 -2.18 -0.36
C ILE A 301 2.04 -1.13 -0.56
N GLY A 302 2.08 -0.41 -1.69
CA GLY A 302 1.06 0.60 -2.00
C GLY A 302 -0.34 0.00 -2.21
N PHE A 303 -0.42 -1.15 -2.88
CA PHE A 303 -1.68 -1.86 -3.04
C PHE A 303 -2.28 -2.28 -1.69
N LEU A 304 -1.50 -2.92 -0.81
CA LEU A 304 -1.98 -3.39 0.48
C LEU A 304 -2.40 -2.22 1.38
N ALA A 305 -1.69 -1.09 1.32
CA ALA A 305 -2.03 0.13 2.04
C ALA A 305 -3.37 0.72 1.57
N CYS A 306 -3.57 0.95 0.27
CA CYS A 306 -4.84 1.45 -0.28
C CYS A 306 -5.97 0.41 -0.07
N PHE A 307 -5.70 -0.90 -0.18
CA PHE A 307 -6.69 -1.94 0.12
C PHE A 307 -7.19 -1.86 1.57
N TRP A 308 -6.28 -1.74 2.54
CA TRP A 308 -6.63 -1.61 3.95
C TRP A 308 -7.39 -0.30 4.22
N PHE A 309 -6.92 0.81 3.66
CA PHE A 309 -7.54 2.14 3.77
C PHE A 309 -8.98 2.17 3.24
N VAL A 310 -9.21 1.66 2.03
CA VAL A 310 -10.54 1.62 1.39
C VAL A 310 -11.52 0.83 2.25
N ARG A 311 -11.10 -0.33 2.79
CA ARG A 311 -11.95 -1.12 3.68
C ARG A 311 -12.35 -0.36 4.95
N ILE A 312 -11.42 0.38 5.55
CA ILE A 312 -11.70 1.18 6.74
C ILE A 312 -12.72 2.27 6.44
N ILE A 313 -12.51 3.09 5.40
CA ILE A 313 -13.42 4.18 5.05
C ILE A 313 -14.83 3.66 4.80
N TYR A 314 -14.97 2.61 3.99
CA TYR A 314 -16.30 2.09 3.65
C TYR A 314 -16.95 1.31 4.79
N SER A 315 -16.17 0.72 5.71
CA SER A 315 -16.71 0.13 6.94
C SER A 315 -17.28 1.20 7.87
N VAL A 316 -16.59 2.34 8.03
CA VAL A 316 -17.06 3.46 8.86
C VAL A 316 -18.35 4.09 8.28
N ILE A 317 -18.41 4.25 6.95
CA ILE A 317 -19.60 4.78 6.27
C ILE A 317 -20.80 3.85 6.47
N LYS A 318 -20.62 2.53 6.37
CA LYS A 318 -21.69 1.54 6.59
C LYS A 318 -22.27 1.66 8.00
N CYS A 319 -21.42 1.72 9.03
CA CYS A 319 -21.87 1.87 10.42
C CYS A 319 -22.64 3.18 10.62
N GLY A 320 -22.17 4.28 10.00
CA GLY A 320 -22.87 5.57 10.03
C GLY A 320 -24.27 5.50 9.42
N GLN A 321 -24.44 4.82 8.28
CA GLN A 321 -25.76 4.68 7.64
C GLN A 321 -26.72 3.79 8.43
N GLN A 322 -26.23 2.71 9.05
CA GLN A 322 -27.04 1.86 9.93
C GLN A 322 -27.54 2.65 11.14
N GLN A 323 -26.68 3.48 11.73
CA GLN A 323 -27.08 4.34 12.85
C GLN A 323 -28.13 5.37 12.44
N SER A 324 -27.94 6.08 11.32
CA SER A 324 -28.94 7.05 10.84
C SER A 324 -30.29 6.39 10.55
N ARG A 325 -30.30 5.19 9.95
CA ARG A 325 -31.55 4.42 9.74
C ARG A 325 -32.19 4.02 11.05
N ALA A 326 -31.43 3.53 12.03
CA ALA A 326 -31.95 3.18 13.34
C ALA A 326 -32.54 4.40 14.08
N THR A 327 -31.91 5.57 13.97
CA THR A 327 -32.44 6.81 14.55
C THR A 327 -33.75 7.25 13.88
N VAL A 328 -33.85 7.17 12.55
CA VAL A 328 -35.09 7.50 11.82
C VAL A 328 -36.21 6.53 12.19
N ILE A 329 -35.92 5.23 12.22
CA ILE A 329 -36.88 4.20 12.62
C ILE A 329 -37.36 4.46 14.05
N ASN A 330 -36.45 4.72 14.99
CA ASN A 330 -36.81 5.03 16.37
C ASN A 330 -37.63 6.34 16.49
N SER A 331 -37.37 7.36 15.66
CA SER A 331 -38.20 8.57 15.66
C SER A 331 -39.60 8.31 15.10
N THR A 332 -39.73 7.49 14.06
CA THR A 332 -41.05 7.13 13.50
C THR A 332 -41.84 6.27 14.48
N TYR A 333 -41.25 5.24 15.09
CA TYR A 333 -41.90 4.48 16.17
C TYR A 333 -42.31 5.36 17.35
N ARG A 334 -41.48 6.35 17.72
CA ARG A 334 -41.81 7.30 18.79
C ARG A 334 -42.97 8.22 18.39
N GLU A 335 -43.10 8.60 17.13
CA GLU A 335 -44.23 9.37 16.63
C GLU A 335 -45.51 8.52 16.55
N ASP A 336 -45.44 7.30 16.02
CA ASP A 336 -46.57 6.38 15.94
C ASP A 336 -47.14 6.05 17.33
N ASN A 337 -46.28 5.66 18.29
CA ASN A 337 -46.71 5.42 19.68
C ASN A 337 -47.29 6.68 20.35
N ARG A 338 -46.79 7.87 19.99
CA ARG A 338 -47.29 9.14 20.54
C ARG A 338 -48.66 9.50 19.96
N LEU A 339 -48.91 9.17 18.69
CA LEU A 339 -50.22 9.35 18.04
C LEU A 339 -51.24 8.35 18.60
N GLU A 340 -50.88 7.07 18.70
CA GLU A 340 -51.73 6.01 19.28
C GLU A 340 -52.10 6.32 20.74
N TYR A 341 -51.14 6.77 21.56
CA TYR A 341 -51.41 7.21 22.94
C TYR A 341 -52.30 8.46 23.01
N ASN A 342 -52.20 9.39 22.06
CA ASN A 342 -53.04 10.59 22.03
C ASN A 342 -54.48 10.29 21.58
N ASP A 343 -54.67 9.31 20.71
CA ASP A 343 -56.00 8.83 20.30
C ASP A 343 -56.66 8.03 21.42
N GLU A 344 -55.89 7.27 22.21
CA GLU A 344 -56.42 6.42 23.29
C GLU A 344 -56.64 7.17 24.62
N TYR A 345 -55.84 8.21 24.91
CA TYR A 345 -55.89 9.00 26.16
C TYR A 345 -56.11 10.50 25.94
N GLY A 346 -56.79 10.86 24.85
CA GLY A 346 -57.06 12.23 24.46
C GLY A 346 -58.02 13.00 25.37
N ASN A 347 -57.67 13.24 26.64
CA ASN A 347 -57.79 14.56 27.28
C ASN A 347 -57.30 14.68 28.73
N ASP A 348 -56.91 13.61 29.42
CA ASP A 348 -56.51 13.73 30.83
C ASP A 348 -55.10 13.18 31.07
N ASP A 349 -54.31 14.01 31.75
CA ASP A 349 -53.06 13.70 32.43
C ASP A 349 -51.72 13.93 31.69
N SER A 350 -51.29 15.19 31.72
CA SER A 350 -49.98 15.66 31.25
C SER A 350 -48.76 15.12 32.03
N ARG A 351 -48.97 14.53 33.23
CA ARG A 351 -47.88 14.01 34.07
C ARG A 351 -47.39 12.62 33.64
N ILE A 352 -48.27 11.76 33.14
CA ILE A 352 -47.93 10.38 32.73
C ILE A 352 -47.12 10.39 31.42
N LYS A 353 -47.42 11.31 30.50
CA LYS A 353 -46.66 11.53 29.24
C LYS A 353 -45.17 11.83 29.47
N GLN A 354 -44.82 12.51 30.57
CA GLN A 354 -43.46 12.95 30.85
C GLN A 354 -42.61 11.88 31.55
N GLN A 355 -43.25 10.97 32.29
CA GLN A 355 -42.59 9.89 33.03
C GLN A 355 -42.30 8.67 32.14
N SER A 356 -43.23 8.29 31.24
CA SER A 356 -43.02 7.19 30.28
C SER A 356 -41.89 7.51 29.29
N SER A 357 -41.85 8.74 28.76
CA SER A 357 -40.79 9.20 27.86
C SER A 357 -39.39 9.15 28.48
N ARG A 358 -39.25 9.42 29.79
CA ARG A 358 -37.95 9.35 30.51
C ARG A 358 -37.52 7.92 30.80
N HIS A 359 -38.46 7.00 30.99
CA HIS A 359 -38.13 5.60 31.27
C HIS A 359 -37.71 4.88 29.99
N GLU A 360 -38.34 5.17 28.84
CA GLU A 360 -37.91 4.66 27.53
C GLU A 360 -36.55 5.21 27.08
N GLU A 361 -36.26 6.50 27.32
CA GLU A 361 -34.95 7.09 27.02
C GLU A 361 -33.81 6.39 27.77
N ASN A 362 -34.02 6.00 29.03
CA ASN A 362 -33.02 5.29 29.84
C ASN A 362 -32.83 3.81 29.47
N ILE A 363 -33.87 3.14 28.96
CA ILE A 363 -33.77 1.73 28.52
C ILE A 363 -33.05 1.67 27.16
N ILE A 364 -33.29 2.63 26.26
CA ILE A 364 -32.69 2.69 24.92
C ILE A 364 -31.21 3.12 24.98
N GLU A 365 -30.82 4.01 25.90
CA GLU A 365 -29.40 4.35 26.12
C GLU A 365 -28.56 3.19 26.65
N ASN A 366 -29.18 2.22 27.33
CA ASN A 366 -28.51 1.04 27.89
C ASN A 366 -28.48 -0.17 26.93
N HIS A 367 -29.47 -0.32 26.03
CA HIS A 367 -29.55 -1.48 25.13
C HIS A 367 -28.68 -1.36 23.88
N PHE A 368 -28.32 -0.14 23.47
CA PHE A 368 -27.28 0.10 22.47
C PHE A 368 -26.12 0.78 23.17
N ASN A 369 -24.93 0.22 23.06
CA ASN A 369 -23.71 0.72 23.71
C ASN A 369 -23.21 2.05 23.09
N VAL A 370 -24.06 3.08 23.18
CA VAL A 370 -23.87 4.46 22.69
C VAL A 370 -22.71 5.12 23.42
N ASN A 371 -22.46 4.77 24.68
CA ASN A 371 -21.36 5.31 25.46
C ASN A 371 -20.00 4.81 24.95
N THR A 372 -19.86 3.53 24.61
CA THR A 372 -18.62 3.01 23.98
C THR A 372 -18.39 3.63 22.60
N PHE A 373 -19.46 3.91 21.83
CA PHE A 373 -19.35 4.57 20.53
C PHE A 373 -19.07 6.08 20.63
N ARG A 374 -19.66 6.80 21.60
CA ARG A 374 -19.32 8.20 21.91
C ARG A 374 -17.86 8.32 22.29
N GLN A 375 -17.32 7.36 23.02
CA GLN A 375 -15.92 7.31 23.44
C GLN A 375 -14.97 7.02 22.26
N LEU A 376 -15.36 6.17 21.32
CA LEU A 376 -14.64 5.98 20.05
C LEU A 376 -14.73 7.23 19.15
N GLN A 377 -15.89 7.86 19.04
CA GLN A 377 -16.10 9.13 18.32
C GLN A 377 -15.30 10.28 18.92
N SER A 378 -15.21 10.39 20.26
CA SER A 378 -14.42 11.42 20.93
C SER A 378 -12.93 11.19 20.70
N ASN A 379 -12.46 9.94 20.77
CA ASN A 379 -11.07 9.58 20.51
C ASN A 379 -10.69 9.85 19.05
N ILE A 380 -11.59 9.59 18.09
CA ILE A 380 -11.39 9.87 16.67
C ILE A 380 -11.42 11.39 16.41
N LYS A 381 -12.35 12.15 17.01
CA LYS A 381 -12.38 13.62 16.88
C LYS A 381 -11.16 14.29 17.53
N GLN A 382 -10.67 13.78 18.65
CA GLN A 382 -9.42 14.25 19.26
C GLN A 382 -8.21 13.94 18.37
N ASN A 383 -8.13 12.74 17.80
CA ASN A 383 -7.07 12.40 16.84
C ASN A 383 -7.14 13.19 15.53
N GLN A 384 -8.34 13.51 15.03
CA GLN A 384 -8.49 14.37 13.86
C GLN A 384 -8.10 15.83 14.17
N ARG A 385 -8.43 16.34 15.37
CA ARG A 385 -8.03 17.69 15.80
C ARG A 385 -6.53 17.81 16.06
N SER A 386 -5.90 16.77 16.60
CA SER A 386 -4.45 16.74 16.81
C SER A 386 -3.69 16.61 15.49
N PHE A 387 -4.25 15.88 14.50
CA PHE A 387 -3.71 15.80 13.15
C PHE A 387 -3.90 17.10 12.35
N SER A 388 -5.08 17.75 12.46
CA SER A 388 -5.34 19.05 11.82
C SER A 388 -4.56 20.21 12.44
N MET A 389 -4.26 20.17 13.75
CA MET A 389 -3.37 21.14 14.39
C MET A 389 -1.90 20.96 13.96
N ARG A 390 -1.48 19.75 13.58
CA ARG A 390 -0.11 19.50 13.06
C ARG A 390 0.05 19.83 11.57
N LEU A 391 -1.04 19.95 10.82
CA LEU A 391 -1.06 20.22 9.37
C LEU A 391 -1.46 21.65 9.00
N SER A 392 -1.71 22.53 9.98
CA SER A 392 -1.91 23.95 9.68
C SER A 392 -0.54 24.59 9.40
N PRO A 393 -0.30 25.20 8.22
CA PRO A 393 0.91 25.96 8.00
C PRO A 393 0.93 27.12 9.02
N GLN A 394 2.01 27.27 9.78
CA GLN A 394 2.25 28.51 10.51
C GLN A 394 2.35 29.64 9.49
N SER A 395 1.24 30.32 9.22
CA SER A 395 1.24 31.58 8.51
C SER A 395 2.06 32.58 9.35
N PRO A 396 3.09 33.25 8.82
CA PRO A 396 3.79 34.30 9.54
C PRO A 396 2.92 35.56 9.54
N ARG A 397 1.90 35.59 10.40
CA ARG A 397 1.10 36.79 10.69
C ARG A 397 1.17 37.09 12.18
N ARG A 398 2.34 37.57 12.63
CA ARG A 398 2.57 38.37 13.86
C ARG A 398 4.07 38.67 14.03
N LYS A 399 4.69 39.26 13.00
CA LYS A 399 5.99 39.95 13.13
C LYS A 399 6.08 41.25 12.30
N GLY A 400 5.08 41.58 11.49
CA GLY A 400 5.05 42.83 10.70
C GLY A 400 4.64 44.05 11.51
N SER A 401 3.66 43.94 12.41
CA SER A 401 3.11 45.13 13.11
C SER A 401 4.04 45.73 14.17
N ASP A 402 4.97 44.94 14.71
CA ASP A 402 5.87 45.40 15.78
C ASP A 402 7.19 45.97 15.24
N ILE A 403 7.54 45.62 13.99
CA ILE A 403 8.69 46.21 13.27
C ILE A 403 8.27 47.54 12.63
N GLU A 404 7.04 47.63 12.12
CA GLU A 404 6.50 48.87 11.53
C GLU A 404 6.29 49.96 12.60
N LYS A 405 5.82 49.58 13.81
CA LYS A 405 5.73 50.50 14.96
C LYS A 405 7.08 50.92 15.53
N LYS A 406 8.12 50.07 15.45
CA LYS A 406 9.49 50.45 15.84
C LYS A 406 10.15 51.38 14.82
N LEU A 407 9.89 51.19 13.53
CA LEU A 407 10.41 52.05 12.46
C LEU A 407 9.76 53.45 12.44
N GLU A 408 8.48 53.58 12.81
CA GLU A 408 7.83 54.89 12.96
C GLU A 408 8.31 55.63 14.23
N GLN A 409 8.62 54.90 15.31
CA GLN A 409 9.12 55.49 16.54
C GLN A 409 10.57 56.00 16.37
N ASP A 410 11.43 55.28 15.64
CA ASP A 410 12.79 55.74 15.30
C ASP A 410 12.81 56.91 14.29
N ARG A 411 11.86 56.99 13.36
CA ARG A 411 11.72 58.16 12.46
C ARG A 411 11.33 59.44 13.22
N SER A 412 10.54 59.32 14.27
CA SER A 412 10.10 60.48 15.09
C SER A 412 11.21 61.04 16.00
N LEU A 413 12.23 60.24 16.31
CA LEU A 413 13.38 60.66 17.12
C LEU A 413 14.53 61.27 16.30
N THR A 414 14.48 61.16 14.96
CA THR A 414 15.52 61.70 14.06
C THR A 414 15.13 63.05 13.42
N GLN A 415 13.99 63.62 13.79
CA GLN A 415 13.50 64.94 13.31
C GLN A 415 13.28 65.98 14.43
N ARG A 416 14.00 65.86 15.56
CA ARG A 416 14.13 66.92 16.56
C ARG A 416 15.58 67.29 16.78
#